data_AF-A0A0P9NIB4-F1
#
_entry.id   AF-A0A0P9NIB4-F1
#
_cell.length_a   1.000
_cell.length_b   1.000
_cell.length_c   1.000
_cell.angle_alpha   90.00
_cell.angle_beta   90.00
_cell.angle_gamma   90.00
#
_symmetry.space_group_name_H-M   'P 1'
#
loop_
_entity.id
_entity.type
_entity.pdbx_description
1 polymer ?
#
loop_
_entity_poly.entity_id
_entity_poly.type
_entity_poly.pdbx_seq_one_letter_code
_entity_poly.pdbx_strand_id
1 'polypeptide(L)'
;MNAHTLSNRLELTPPDTRIMESARQNIYDHVMSLQLDFLPVMKEKLQPLQRALSHAEALWGEHLAAIVAQLRSVNLAPIDLKQQQIEAHPDLSDLQKQLAIRMLNVERTRQLTGLTAIILKAANAIAESSDRMQQINLKLDGSRVQSTLHKHVDRLTQRKTDLDIRMSVIAEDRRLLDETIKAYEKYNLADIFKDLLPSAEELALINVPSPEIALLQAGIARLGKLLGKISDAINYSELTGERDKLRQRYNTLLDDSRANAQEIKATLFKLEELTLLSQVEQSKEAWVQEARHVYRSLYRFLDKSAQQNDSTVSASEHVAQLKTYLKSFHDINRTL
;
A
#
# COMPACT_ATOMS: atom_id res chain seq x y z
N MET A 1 -42.85 33.57 6.83
CA MET A 1 -41.56 32.84 6.73
C MET A 1 -41.10 32.97 5.28
N ASN A 2 -40.15 33.87 5.01
CA ASN A 2 -39.75 34.21 3.64
C ASN A 2 -38.58 33.33 3.16
N ALA A 3 -38.65 32.91 1.91
CA ALA A 3 -37.70 32.03 1.21
C ALA A 3 -36.26 32.58 1.06
N HIS A 4 -35.94 33.75 1.63
CA HIS A 4 -34.61 34.35 1.60
C HIS A 4 -33.66 33.88 2.73
N THR A 5 -34.15 33.12 3.71
CA THR A 5 -33.31 32.60 4.82
C THR A 5 -32.49 31.36 4.47
N LEU A 6 -32.73 30.73 3.30
CA LEU A 6 -32.06 29.48 2.92
C LEU A 6 -30.77 29.67 2.11
N SER A 7 -30.50 30.85 1.53
CA SER A 7 -29.37 31.04 0.61
C SER A 7 -28.07 31.56 1.24
N ASN A 8 -28.00 31.82 2.54
CA ASN A 8 -26.80 32.43 3.14
C ASN A 8 -26.06 31.57 4.18
N ARG A 9 -26.36 30.27 4.30
CA ARG A 9 -25.71 29.40 5.28
C ARG A 9 -24.23 29.18 4.89
N LEU A 10 -23.30 29.43 5.81
CA LEU A 10 -21.89 29.16 5.60
C LEU A 10 -21.68 27.64 5.59
N GLU A 11 -21.34 27.08 4.43
CA GLU A 11 -21.06 25.65 4.28
C GLU A 11 -19.61 25.34 4.66
N LEU A 12 -19.43 24.93 5.92
CA LEU A 12 -18.16 24.45 6.46
C LEU A 12 -18.18 22.92 6.50
N THR A 13 -17.16 22.30 5.91
CA THR A 13 -17.02 20.83 5.83
C THR A 13 -15.94 20.38 6.82
N PRO A 14 -16.31 19.66 7.88
CA PRO A 14 -15.31 19.16 8.83
C PRO A 14 -14.52 18.01 8.19
N PRO A 15 -13.25 17.82 8.59
CA PRO A 15 -12.47 16.65 8.21
C PRO A 15 -12.96 15.41 8.97
N ASP A 16 -12.75 14.24 8.40
CA ASP A 16 -12.83 12.98 9.13
C ASP A 16 -11.47 12.69 9.80
N THR A 17 -11.40 12.96 11.11
CA THR A 17 -10.19 12.75 11.91
C THR A 17 -9.80 11.28 12.04
N ARG A 18 -10.74 10.33 11.83
CA ARG A 18 -10.42 8.90 11.82
C ARG A 18 -9.70 8.51 10.54
N ILE A 19 -10.08 9.10 9.40
CA ILE A 19 -9.35 8.92 8.13
C ILE A 19 -7.95 9.48 8.25
N MET A 20 -7.80 10.69 8.81
CA MET A 20 -6.48 11.29 9.05
C MET A 20 -5.60 10.42 9.96
N GLU A 21 -6.14 9.91 11.05
CA GLU A 21 -5.42 9.06 12.00
C GLU A 21 -5.04 7.69 11.40
N SER A 22 -5.95 7.08 10.65
CA SER A 22 -5.68 5.83 9.92
C SER A 22 -4.60 6.02 8.87
N ALA A 23 -4.69 7.11 8.09
CA ALA A 23 -3.67 7.47 7.10
C ALA A 23 -2.32 7.74 7.74
N ARG A 24 -2.31 8.45 8.87
CA ARG A 24 -1.12 8.68 9.69
C ARG A 24 -0.47 7.36 10.05
N GLN A 25 -1.18 6.50 10.77
CA GLN A 25 -0.67 5.23 11.23
C GLN A 25 -0.12 4.37 10.08
N ASN A 26 -0.88 4.29 8.98
CA ASN A 26 -0.46 3.52 7.81
C ASN A 26 0.85 4.04 7.19
N ILE A 27 1.03 5.37 7.09
CA ILE A 27 2.27 5.97 6.58
C ILE A 27 3.44 5.66 7.53
N TYR A 28 3.29 5.87 8.84
CA TYR A 28 4.38 5.63 9.80
C TYR A 28 4.80 4.15 9.83
N ASP A 29 3.85 3.22 9.79
CA ASP A 29 4.12 1.78 9.83
C ASP A 29 4.89 1.31 8.59
N HIS A 30 4.55 1.84 7.41
CA HIS A 30 5.12 1.38 6.15
C HIS A 30 6.42 2.09 5.75
N VAL A 31 6.66 3.33 6.21
CA VAL A 31 7.92 4.04 5.90
C VAL A 31 9.14 3.28 6.45
N MET A 32 9.00 2.63 7.61
CA MET A 32 10.06 1.82 8.23
C MET A 32 10.17 0.42 7.61
N SER A 33 9.05 -0.22 7.27
CA SER A 33 9.02 -1.64 6.89
C SER A 33 9.28 -1.92 5.41
N LEU A 34 8.87 -1.01 4.51
CA LEU A 34 9.12 -1.13 3.07
C LEU A 34 10.63 -1.14 2.79
N GLN A 35 11.17 -2.17 2.17
CA GLN A 35 12.58 -2.24 1.77
C GLN A 35 12.79 -1.52 0.43
N LEU A 36 12.01 -1.91 -0.58
CA LEU A 36 12.02 -1.34 -1.93
C LEU A 36 13.43 -1.33 -2.56
N ASP A 37 14.23 -2.36 -2.33
CA ASP A 37 15.61 -2.46 -2.85
C ASP A 37 15.66 -2.38 -4.39
N PHE A 38 14.57 -2.77 -5.05
CA PHE A 38 14.40 -2.71 -6.51
C PHE A 38 13.89 -1.35 -7.02
N LEU A 39 13.53 -0.43 -6.11
CA LEU A 39 13.07 0.93 -6.38
C LEU A 39 13.69 1.93 -5.37
N PRO A 40 15.03 2.12 -5.39
CA PRO A 40 15.72 2.93 -4.39
C PRO A 40 15.22 4.38 -4.34
N VAL A 41 14.87 4.96 -5.49
CA VAL A 41 14.30 6.31 -5.58
C VAL A 41 12.96 6.43 -4.84
N MET A 42 12.15 5.37 -4.83
CA MET A 42 10.90 5.38 -4.05
C MET A 42 11.17 5.21 -2.55
N LYS A 43 12.14 4.36 -2.19
CA LYS A 43 12.58 4.21 -0.80
C LYS A 43 13.07 5.55 -0.21
N GLU A 44 13.86 6.30 -0.96
CA GLU A 44 14.39 7.61 -0.56
C GLU A 44 13.27 8.64 -0.30
N LYS A 45 12.13 8.53 -0.97
CA LYS A 45 10.98 9.45 -0.79
C LYS A 45 10.15 9.18 0.46
N LEU A 46 10.21 7.99 1.04
CA LEU A 46 9.42 7.62 2.21
C LEU A 46 9.79 8.46 3.46
N GLN A 47 11.09 8.73 3.66
CA GLN A 47 11.57 9.55 4.79
C GLN A 47 11.13 11.03 4.68
N PRO A 48 11.30 11.72 3.52
CA PRO A 48 10.67 13.00 3.27
C PRO A 48 9.17 13.02 3.51
N LEU A 49 8.43 11.97 3.10
CA LEU A 49 6.99 11.88 3.32
C LEU A 49 6.65 11.88 4.81
N GLN A 50 7.32 11.03 5.60
CA GLN A 50 7.10 10.97 7.04
C GLN A 50 7.37 12.33 7.69
N ARG A 51 8.48 12.98 7.36
CA ARG A 51 8.81 14.32 7.88
C ARG A 51 7.78 15.38 7.47
N ALA A 52 7.31 15.34 6.23
CA ALA A 52 6.28 16.25 5.74
C ALA A 52 4.96 16.07 6.49
N LEU A 53 4.56 14.82 6.74
CA LEU A 53 3.39 14.50 7.56
C LEU A 53 3.56 15.00 8.99
N SER A 54 4.64 14.65 9.68
CA SER A 54 4.88 15.11 11.06
C SER A 54 4.83 16.63 11.18
N HIS A 55 5.41 17.33 10.20
CA HIS A 55 5.38 18.80 10.16
C HIS A 55 3.97 19.35 9.93
N ALA A 56 3.21 18.75 9.01
CA ALA A 56 1.84 19.14 8.73
C ALA A 56 0.93 18.92 9.95
N GLU A 57 1.11 17.83 10.69
CA GLU A 57 0.39 17.54 11.94
C GLU A 57 0.68 18.56 13.03
N ALA A 58 1.95 18.94 13.20
CA ALA A 58 2.34 19.97 14.15
C ALA A 58 1.71 21.33 13.83
N LEU A 59 1.80 21.76 12.56
CA LEU A 59 1.19 23.00 12.09
C LEU A 59 -0.34 22.98 12.24
N TRP A 60 -0.97 21.86 11.92
CA TRP A 60 -2.41 21.66 12.09
C TRP A 60 -2.84 21.87 13.55
N GLY A 61 -2.17 21.19 14.48
CA GLY A 61 -2.46 21.33 15.91
C GLY A 61 -2.25 22.75 16.42
N GLU A 62 -1.11 23.36 16.09
CA GLU A 62 -0.75 24.72 16.51
C GLU A 62 -1.76 25.76 16.01
N HIS A 63 -2.07 25.72 14.70
CA HIS A 63 -2.92 26.73 14.09
C HIS A 63 -4.39 26.60 14.50
N LEU A 64 -4.91 25.38 14.65
CA LEU A 64 -6.28 25.20 15.16
C LEU A 64 -6.39 25.66 16.62
N ALA A 65 -5.40 25.36 17.46
CA ALA A 65 -5.35 25.85 18.84
C ALA A 65 -5.31 27.39 18.89
N ALA A 66 -4.54 28.04 18.01
CA ALA A 66 -4.50 29.49 17.90
C ALA A 66 -5.85 30.11 17.52
N ILE A 67 -6.57 29.50 16.55
CA ILE A 67 -7.93 29.96 16.20
C ILE A 67 -8.87 29.80 17.40
N VAL A 68 -8.82 28.65 18.09
CA VAL A 68 -9.65 28.40 19.28
C VAL A 68 -9.37 29.43 20.38
N ALA A 69 -8.10 29.72 20.67
CA ALA A 69 -7.71 30.74 21.64
C ALA A 69 -8.26 32.12 21.24
N GLN A 70 -8.15 32.49 19.97
CA GLN A 70 -8.70 33.75 19.47
C GLN A 70 -10.23 33.80 19.60
N LEU A 71 -10.93 32.71 19.26
CA LEU A 71 -12.39 32.60 19.37
C LEU A 71 -12.91 32.69 20.81
N ARG A 72 -12.11 32.30 21.80
CA ARG A 72 -12.43 32.51 23.23
C ARG A 72 -12.36 34.00 23.60
N SER A 73 -11.45 34.75 22.99
CA SER A 73 -11.30 36.19 23.24
C SER A 73 -12.35 37.05 22.51
N VAL A 74 -12.84 36.60 21.35
CA VAL A 74 -13.87 37.30 20.58
C VAL A 74 -15.24 37.13 21.24
N ASN A 75 -15.77 38.23 21.77
CA ASN A 75 -17.07 38.29 22.41
C ASN A 75 -17.91 39.45 21.86
N LEU A 76 -18.71 39.12 20.85
CA LEU A 76 -19.56 40.09 20.15
C LEU A 76 -20.91 40.33 20.85
N ALA A 77 -21.34 39.42 21.74
CA ALA A 77 -22.65 39.51 22.38
C ALA A 77 -22.86 40.82 23.20
N PRO A 78 -21.86 41.32 23.97
CA PRO A 78 -21.99 42.63 24.63
C PRO A 78 -22.09 43.80 23.64
N ILE A 79 -21.44 43.70 22.47
CA ILE A 79 -21.51 44.73 21.43
C ILE A 79 -22.90 44.74 20.81
N ASP A 80 -23.45 43.56 20.50
CA ASP A 80 -24.80 43.40 19.94
C ASP A 80 -25.88 43.89 20.91
N LEU A 81 -25.77 43.55 22.19
CA LEU A 81 -26.69 44.04 23.23
C LEU A 81 -26.66 45.57 23.35
N LYS A 82 -25.47 46.17 23.40
CA LYS A 82 -25.33 47.64 23.44
C LYS A 82 -25.91 48.30 22.20
N GLN A 83 -25.74 47.69 21.03
CA GLN A 83 -26.33 48.19 19.80
C GLN A 83 -27.87 48.17 19.87
N GLN A 84 -28.48 47.06 20.31
CA GLN A 84 -29.94 46.98 20.50
C GLN A 84 -30.44 48.04 21.49
N GLN A 85 -29.70 48.29 22.58
CA GLN A 85 -30.03 49.31 23.56
C GLN A 85 -29.98 50.73 22.98
N ILE A 86 -28.99 51.04 22.13
CA ILE A 86 -28.87 52.34 21.45
C ILE A 86 -30.01 52.53 20.44
N GLU A 87 -30.32 51.50 19.66
CA GLU A 87 -31.39 51.54 18.66
C GLU A 87 -32.77 51.77 19.32
N ALA A 88 -33.02 51.10 20.45
CA ALA A 88 -34.26 51.21 21.22
C ALA A 88 -34.35 52.45 22.13
N HIS A 89 -33.29 53.25 22.28
CA HIS A 89 -33.30 54.39 23.20
C HIS A 89 -34.22 55.52 22.67
N PRO A 90 -35.22 55.96 23.46
CA PRO A 90 -36.22 56.94 22.98
C PRO A 90 -35.65 58.36 22.86
N ASP A 91 -34.71 58.73 23.73
CA ASP A 91 -34.19 60.11 23.82
C ASP A 91 -33.00 60.43 22.90
N LEU A 92 -32.51 59.46 22.13
CA LEU A 92 -31.39 59.67 21.21
C LEU A 92 -31.90 60.11 19.83
N SER A 93 -31.37 61.20 19.30
CA SER A 93 -31.55 61.58 17.90
C SER A 93 -30.91 60.54 16.96
N ASP A 94 -31.39 60.48 15.71
CA ASP A 94 -30.84 59.57 14.70
C ASP A 94 -29.33 59.77 14.48
N LEU A 95 -28.85 61.02 14.53
CA LEU A 95 -27.43 61.34 14.42
C LEU A 95 -26.62 60.77 15.60
N GLN A 96 -27.15 60.87 16.83
CA GLN A 96 -26.50 60.30 18.02
C GLN A 96 -26.48 58.77 17.98
N LYS A 97 -27.57 58.14 17.53
CA LYS A 97 -27.64 56.68 17.32
C LYS A 97 -26.60 56.23 16.29
N GLN A 98 -26.52 56.91 15.15
CA GLN A 98 -25.55 56.60 14.09
C GLN A 98 -24.09 56.73 14.58
N LEU A 99 -23.75 57.80 15.31
CA LEU A 99 -22.41 57.98 15.86
C LEU A 99 -22.04 56.90 16.88
N ALA A 100 -22.95 56.56 17.79
CA ALA A 100 -22.72 55.52 18.79
C ALA A 100 -22.59 54.12 18.16
N ILE A 101 -23.43 53.78 17.18
CA ILE A 101 -23.34 52.53 16.41
C ILE A 101 -22.03 52.48 15.63
N ARG A 102 -21.57 53.60 15.05
CA ARG A 102 -20.27 53.67 14.35
C ARG A 102 -19.12 53.34 15.29
N MET A 103 -19.13 53.85 16.52
CA MET A 103 -18.11 53.52 17.53
C MET A 103 -18.13 52.03 17.93
N LEU A 104 -19.33 51.44 18.11
CA LEU A 104 -19.46 50.00 18.35
C LEU A 104 -18.97 49.17 17.17
N ASN A 105 -19.22 49.62 15.94
CA ASN A 105 -18.71 48.98 14.73
C ASN A 105 -17.18 49.01 14.66
N VAL A 106 -16.52 50.10 15.10
CA VAL A 106 -15.05 50.14 15.18
C VAL A 106 -14.51 49.06 16.12
N GLU A 107 -15.12 48.90 17.30
CA GLU A 107 -14.74 47.86 18.26
C GLU A 107 -14.99 46.45 17.70
N ARG A 108 -16.15 46.23 17.06
CA ARG A 108 -16.48 44.98 16.38
C ARG A 108 -15.45 44.64 15.29
N THR A 109 -15.13 45.60 14.43
CA THR A 109 -14.13 45.44 13.38
C THR A 109 -12.78 45.08 13.97
N ARG A 110 -12.33 45.75 15.05
CA ARG A 110 -11.06 45.43 15.71
C ARG A 110 -10.99 43.97 16.18
N GLN A 111 -12.04 43.46 16.81
CA GLN A 111 -12.09 42.07 17.27
C GLN A 111 -12.10 41.08 16.10
N LEU A 112 -12.82 41.41 15.03
CA LEU A 112 -12.92 40.57 13.83
C LEU A 112 -11.62 40.58 13.02
N THR A 113 -10.91 41.70 12.91
CA THR A 113 -9.62 41.79 12.19
C THR A 113 -8.56 40.87 12.79
N GLY A 114 -8.50 40.76 14.12
CA GLY A 114 -7.59 39.81 14.79
C GLY A 114 -7.94 38.36 14.48
N LEU A 115 -9.24 38.04 14.48
CA LEU A 115 -9.75 36.70 14.14
C LEU A 115 -9.46 36.33 12.68
N THR A 116 -9.78 37.22 11.73
CA THR A 116 -9.56 36.96 10.30
C THR A 116 -8.08 36.82 9.98
N ALA A 117 -7.19 37.59 10.61
CA ALA A 117 -5.75 37.45 10.42
C ALA A 117 -5.23 36.07 10.88
N ILE A 118 -5.67 35.58 12.03
CA ILE A 118 -5.26 34.26 12.56
C ILE A 118 -5.81 33.13 11.68
N ILE A 119 -7.06 33.24 11.24
CA ILE A 119 -7.68 32.26 10.34
C ILE A 119 -6.97 32.22 8.99
N LEU A 120 -6.63 33.37 8.41
CA LEU A 120 -5.90 33.44 7.14
C LEU A 120 -4.51 32.79 7.27
N LYS A 121 -3.78 33.09 8.35
CA LYS A 121 -2.48 32.47 8.62
C LYS A 121 -2.61 30.94 8.71
N ALA A 122 -3.61 30.46 9.45
CA ALA A 122 -3.87 29.03 9.60
C ALA A 122 -4.24 28.35 8.27
N ALA A 123 -5.15 28.96 7.49
CA ALA A 123 -5.58 28.43 6.19
C ALA A 123 -4.40 28.32 5.22
N ASN A 124 -3.56 29.35 5.14
CA ASN A 124 -2.36 29.35 4.31
C ASN A 124 -1.37 28.25 4.76
N ALA A 125 -1.06 28.18 6.06
CA ALA A 125 -0.09 27.22 6.58
C ALA A 125 -0.53 25.76 6.35
N ILE A 126 -1.82 25.45 6.60
CA ILE A 126 -2.38 24.12 6.37
C ILE A 126 -2.40 23.79 4.86
N ALA A 127 -2.73 24.76 4.01
CA ALA A 127 -2.70 24.57 2.56
C ALA A 127 -1.28 24.29 2.06
N GLU A 128 -0.30 25.10 2.46
CA GLU A 128 1.11 24.93 2.09
C GLU A 128 1.68 23.58 2.57
N SER A 129 1.38 23.16 3.79
CA SER A 129 1.83 21.86 4.29
C SER A 129 1.19 20.69 3.54
N SER A 130 -0.08 20.82 3.18
CA SER A 130 -0.80 19.84 2.36
C SER A 130 -0.20 19.73 0.95
N ASP A 131 0.15 20.87 0.34
CA ASP A 131 0.77 20.92 -0.98
C ASP A 131 2.18 20.30 -0.96
N ARG A 132 2.98 20.57 0.08
CA ARG A 132 4.30 19.92 0.27
C ARG A 132 4.19 18.40 0.35
N MET A 133 3.19 17.88 1.08
CA MET A 133 2.91 16.45 1.09
C MET A 133 2.50 15.95 -0.30
N GLN A 134 1.60 16.66 -0.98
CA GLN A 134 1.11 16.26 -2.29
C GLN A 134 2.22 16.20 -3.36
N GLN A 135 3.22 17.09 -3.28
CA GLN A 135 4.38 17.12 -4.19
C GLN A 135 5.28 15.87 -4.08
N ILE A 136 5.22 15.14 -2.97
CA ILE A 136 5.94 13.87 -2.82
C ILE A 136 5.17 12.79 -3.58
N ASN A 137 5.63 12.51 -4.79
CA ASN A 137 5.01 11.53 -5.68
C ASN A 137 5.58 10.13 -5.44
N LEU A 138 4.76 9.21 -4.92
CA LEU A 138 5.07 7.78 -4.80
C LEU A 138 4.40 6.94 -5.90
N LYS A 139 3.61 7.58 -6.78
CA LYS A 139 3.01 6.87 -7.92
C LYS A 139 4.11 6.44 -8.86
N LEU A 140 4.06 5.17 -9.23
CA LEU A 140 4.87 4.63 -10.30
C LEU A 140 4.23 4.98 -11.64
N ASP A 141 5.03 5.47 -12.58
CA ASP A 141 4.58 5.76 -13.93
C ASP A 141 4.13 4.46 -14.62
N GLY A 142 2.82 4.25 -14.58
CA GLY A 142 2.11 3.15 -15.22
C GLY A 142 2.20 1.81 -14.48
N SER A 143 1.22 0.96 -14.77
CA SER A 143 1.17 -0.45 -14.38
C SER A 143 2.32 -1.30 -14.97
N ARG A 144 3.32 -0.70 -15.62
CA ARG A 144 4.37 -1.39 -16.35
C ARG A 144 5.28 -2.20 -15.43
N VAL A 145 5.71 -1.64 -14.30
CA VAL A 145 6.57 -2.37 -13.34
C VAL A 145 5.82 -3.56 -12.78
N GLN A 146 4.61 -3.33 -12.26
CA GLN A 146 3.76 -4.39 -11.73
C GLN A 146 3.43 -5.46 -12.79
N SER A 147 3.06 -5.06 -14.01
CA SER A 147 2.79 -5.99 -15.12
C SER A 147 4.02 -6.79 -15.53
N THR A 148 5.19 -6.18 -15.55
CA THR A 148 6.45 -6.87 -15.87
C THR A 148 6.78 -7.92 -14.81
N LEU A 149 6.62 -7.58 -13.53
CA LEU A 149 6.84 -8.52 -12.44
C LEU A 149 5.83 -9.68 -12.45
N HIS A 150 4.54 -9.42 -12.72
CA HIS A 150 3.54 -10.49 -12.89
C HIS A 150 3.90 -11.44 -14.04
N LYS A 151 4.22 -10.90 -15.24
CA LYS A 151 4.68 -11.70 -16.38
C LYS A 151 5.94 -12.51 -16.06
N HIS A 152 6.83 -11.97 -15.23
CA HIS A 152 8.02 -12.70 -14.77
C HIS A 152 7.64 -13.87 -13.87
N VAL A 153 6.73 -13.67 -12.91
CA VAL A 153 6.18 -14.76 -12.08
C VAL A 153 5.51 -15.83 -12.94
N ASP A 154 4.69 -15.44 -13.93
CA ASP A 154 4.01 -16.39 -14.82
C ASP A 154 5.03 -17.26 -15.57
N ARG A 155 6.08 -16.63 -16.12
CA ARG A 155 7.17 -17.32 -16.81
C ARG A 155 7.94 -18.28 -15.89
N LEU A 156 8.26 -17.84 -14.67
CA LEU A 156 8.96 -18.70 -13.70
C LEU A 156 8.08 -19.86 -13.24
N THR A 157 6.77 -19.64 -13.12
CA THR A 157 5.79 -20.68 -12.76
C THR A 157 5.69 -21.71 -13.87
N GLN A 158 5.60 -21.29 -15.13
CA GLN A 158 5.64 -22.21 -16.27
C GLN A 158 6.95 -23.01 -16.31
N ARG A 159 8.08 -22.34 -16.10
CA ARG A 159 9.39 -23.02 -16.04
C ARG A 159 9.44 -24.05 -14.91
N LYS A 160 8.84 -23.77 -13.76
CA LYS A 160 8.73 -24.72 -12.65
C LYS A 160 7.97 -25.97 -13.08
N THR A 161 6.81 -25.81 -13.71
CA THR A 161 6.02 -26.92 -14.23
C THR A 161 6.82 -27.77 -15.22
N ASP A 162 7.53 -27.15 -16.15
CA ASP A 162 8.38 -27.86 -17.11
C ASP A 162 9.51 -28.65 -16.43
N LEU A 163 10.14 -28.06 -15.40
CA LEU A 163 11.17 -28.74 -14.60
C LEU A 163 10.59 -29.94 -13.84
N ASP A 164 9.43 -29.79 -13.20
CA ASP A 164 8.78 -30.84 -12.43
C ASP A 164 8.40 -32.03 -13.34
N ILE A 165 7.91 -31.76 -14.56
CA ILE A 165 7.63 -32.81 -15.58
C ILE A 165 8.91 -33.56 -15.95
N ARG A 166 10.00 -32.84 -16.26
CA ARG A 166 11.29 -33.46 -16.62
C ARG A 166 11.87 -34.29 -15.47
N MET A 167 11.77 -33.80 -14.24
CA MET A 167 12.19 -34.51 -13.05
C MET A 167 11.40 -35.80 -12.83
N SER A 168 10.07 -35.78 -13.07
CA SER A 168 9.21 -36.97 -12.97
C SER A 168 9.66 -38.06 -13.93
N VAL A 169 9.93 -37.71 -15.19
CA VAL A 169 10.41 -38.67 -16.20
C VAL A 169 11.74 -39.29 -15.79
N ILE A 170 12.70 -38.48 -15.33
CA ILE A 170 14.00 -38.99 -14.88
C ILE A 170 13.87 -39.85 -13.61
N ALA A 171 12.96 -39.51 -12.70
CA ALA A 171 12.72 -40.27 -11.48
C ALA A 171 12.14 -41.66 -11.78
N GLU A 172 11.19 -41.76 -12.72
CA GLU A 172 10.65 -43.04 -13.18
C GLU A 172 11.71 -43.92 -13.83
N ASP A 173 12.49 -43.34 -14.74
CA ASP A 173 13.59 -44.05 -15.42
C ASP A 173 14.62 -44.56 -14.43
N ARG A 174 15.04 -43.71 -13.50
CA ARG A 174 15.98 -44.09 -12.46
C ARG A 174 15.42 -45.18 -11.55
N ARG A 175 14.15 -45.09 -11.14
CA ARG A 175 13.51 -46.12 -10.29
C ARG A 175 13.52 -47.47 -10.99
N LEU A 176 13.15 -47.50 -12.28
CA LEU A 176 13.18 -48.73 -13.07
C LEU A 176 14.60 -49.30 -13.13
N LEU A 177 15.62 -48.48 -13.47
CA LEU A 177 17.00 -48.98 -13.53
C LEU A 177 17.52 -49.44 -12.15
N ASP A 178 17.20 -48.73 -11.07
CA ASP A 178 17.57 -49.15 -9.70
C ASP A 178 16.89 -50.48 -9.32
N GLU A 179 15.64 -50.71 -9.70
CA GLU A 179 14.93 -51.98 -9.48
C GLU A 179 15.51 -53.11 -10.34
N THR A 180 15.84 -52.84 -11.60
CA THR A 180 16.51 -53.79 -12.51
C THR A 180 17.88 -54.21 -11.99
N ILE A 181 18.68 -53.26 -11.49
CA ILE A 181 19.99 -53.54 -10.91
C ILE A 181 19.84 -54.45 -9.68
N LYS A 182 18.89 -54.16 -8.79
CA LYS A 182 18.61 -54.99 -7.61
C LYS A 182 18.19 -56.41 -8.00
N ALA A 183 17.32 -56.57 -8.99
CA ALA A 183 16.92 -57.88 -9.49
C ALA A 183 18.11 -58.63 -10.09
N TYR A 184 18.91 -57.96 -10.90
CA TYR A 184 20.10 -58.53 -11.54
C TYR A 184 21.12 -59.05 -10.52
N GLU A 185 21.36 -58.27 -9.46
CA GLU A 185 22.26 -58.64 -8.36
C GLU A 185 21.68 -59.76 -7.48
N LYS A 186 20.38 -59.69 -7.16
CA LYS A 186 19.68 -60.68 -6.31
C LYS A 186 19.77 -62.11 -6.85
N TYR A 187 19.72 -62.26 -8.18
CA TYR A 187 19.78 -63.56 -8.85
C TYR A 187 21.19 -63.88 -9.38
N ASN A 188 22.20 -63.08 -9.02
CA ASN A 188 23.59 -63.27 -9.41
C ASN A 188 23.78 -63.42 -10.92
N LEU A 189 23.02 -62.64 -11.71
CA LEU A 189 22.99 -62.78 -13.17
C LEU A 189 24.30 -62.36 -13.83
N ALA A 190 25.13 -61.57 -13.12
CA ALA A 190 26.49 -61.22 -13.54
C ALA A 190 27.36 -62.46 -13.75
N ASP A 191 27.23 -63.48 -12.90
CA ASP A 191 28.03 -64.71 -13.03
C ASP A 191 27.53 -65.61 -14.17
N ILE A 192 26.24 -65.51 -14.51
CA ILE A 192 25.59 -66.33 -15.55
C ILE A 192 25.88 -65.75 -16.94
N PHE A 193 25.65 -64.45 -17.11
CA PHE A 193 25.70 -63.76 -18.41
C PHE A 193 26.98 -62.95 -18.63
N LYS A 194 27.84 -62.83 -17.60
CA LYS A 194 29.16 -62.19 -17.65
C LYS A 194 29.10 -60.76 -18.17
N ASP A 195 29.62 -60.53 -19.38
CA ASP A 195 29.88 -59.20 -19.93
C ASP A 195 28.64 -58.54 -20.53
N LEU A 196 27.57 -59.29 -20.82
CA LEU A 196 26.37 -58.77 -21.47
C LEU A 196 25.14 -58.92 -20.59
N LEU A 197 24.20 -57.99 -20.73
CA LEU A 197 22.87 -58.14 -20.16
C LEU A 197 22.10 -59.17 -21.00
N PRO A 198 21.33 -60.06 -20.34
CA PRO A 198 20.64 -61.14 -21.04
C PRO A 198 19.52 -60.62 -21.95
N SER A 199 19.33 -61.31 -23.07
CA SER A 199 18.20 -61.08 -23.97
C SER A 199 16.88 -61.54 -23.33
N ALA A 200 15.76 -61.14 -23.92
CA ALA A 200 14.44 -61.59 -23.45
C ALA A 200 14.28 -63.12 -23.52
N GLU A 201 14.90 -63.75 -24.51
CA GLU A 201 14.89 -65.20 -24.74
C GLU A 201 15.76 -65.91 -23.69
N GLU A 202 16.94 -65.37 -23.39
CA GLU A 202 17.84 -65.90 -22.37
C GLU A 202 17.23 -65.81 -20.96
N LEU A 203 16.53 -64.70 -20.66
CA LEU A 203 15.80 -64.52 -19.40
C LEU A 203 14.63 -65.53 -19.25
N ALA A 204 14.08 -66.06 -20.33
CA ALA A 204 13.01 -67.06 -20.27
C ALA A 204 13.52 -68.47 -19.90
N LEU A 205 14.83 -68.70 -19.99
CA LEU A 205 15.47 -70.01 -19.76
C LEU A 205 16.04 -70.15 -18.34
N ILE A 206 16.07 -69.08 -17.54
CA ILE A 206 16.63 -69.08 -16.18
C ILE A 206 15.55 -69.26 -15.11
N ASN A 207 15.94 -69.81 -13.96
CA ASN A 207 15.05 -70.04 -12.82
C ASN A 207 14.86 -68.77 -11.97
N VAL A 208 14.29 -67.72 -12.58
CA VAL A 208 13.93 -66.46 -11.93
C VAL A 208 12.41 -66.32 -11.92
N PRO A 209 11.77 -65.83 -10.84
CA PRO A 209 10.33 -65.64 -10.81
C PRO A 209 9.84 -64.73 -11.94
N SER A 210 8.70 -65.06 -12.54
CA SER A 210 8.15 -64.33 -13.68
C SER A 210 8.01 -62.80 -13.48
N PRO A 211 7.63 -62.28 -12.28
CA PRO A 211 7.62 -60.83 -12.06
C PRO A 211 8.99 -60.16 -12.17
N GLU A 212 10.05 -60.85 -11.72
CA GLU A 212 11.43 -60.35 -11.76
C GLU A 212 11.97 -60.43 -13.20
N ILE A 213 11.61 -61.48 -13.95
CA ILE A 213 11.90 -61.56 -15.40
C ILE A 213 11.27 -60.36 -16.14
N ALA A 214 10.01 -60.04 -15.88
CA ALA A 214 9.33 -58.92 -16.51
C ALA A 214 9.99 -57.57 -16.16
N LEU A 215 10.41 -57.37 -14.90
CA LEU A 215 11.15 -56.19 -14.46
C LEU A 215 12.51 -56.07 -15.17
N LEU A 216 13.26 -57.17 -15.26
CA LEU A 216 14.55 -57.21 -15.96
C LEU A 216 14.39 -56.88 -17.44
N GLN A 217 13.42 -57.50 -18.12
CA GLN A 217 13.11 -57.22 -19.53
C GLN A 217 12.73 -55.75 -19.74
N ALA A 218 11.85 -55.20 -18.90
CA ALA A 218 11.44 -53.80 -18.99
C ALA A 218 12.62 -52.83 -18.77
N GLY A 219 13.46 -53.11 -17.78
CA GLY A 219 14.65 -52.32 -17.48
C GLY A 219 15.69 -52.31 -18.58
N ILE A 220 16.06 -53.49 -19.09
CA ILE A 220 17.03 -53.65 -20.18
C ILE A 220 16.52 -52.97 -21.46
N ALA A 221 15.24 -53.14 -21.79
CA ALA A 221 14.63 -52.47 -22.93
C ALA A 221 14.62 -50.93 -22.76
N ARG A 222 14.35 -50.43 -21.55
CA ARG A 222 14.40 -48.98 -21.27
C ARG A 222 15.82 -48.45 -21.36
N LEU A 223 16.81 -49.16 -20.81
CA LEU A 223 18.23 -48.81 -20.92
C LEU A 223 18.65 -48.73 -22.39
N GLY A 224 18.25 -49.69 -23.23
CA GLY A 224 18.51 -49.64 -24.68
C GLY A 224 17.96 -48.36 -25.33
N LYS A 225 16.71 -47.99 -24.99
CA LYS A 225 16.12 -46.73 -25.46
C LYS A 225 16.90 -45.49 -24.99
N LEU A 226 17.38 -45.47 -23.75
CA LEU A 226 18.15 -44.34 -23.18
C LEU A 226 19.54 -44.20 -23.83
N LEU A 227 20.18 -45.33 -24.15
CA LEU A 227 21.49 -45.37 -24.78
C LEU A 227 21.45 -45.26 -26.32
N GLY A 228 20.27 -45.38 -26.92
CA GLY A 228 20.11 -45.48 -28.38
C GLY A 228 20.67 -46.80 -28.94
N LYS A 229 20.65 -47.88 -28.14
CA LYS A 229 21.18 -49.21 -28.48
C LYS A 229 20.07 -50.27 -28.47
N ILE A 230 20.28 -51.33 -29.23
CA ILE A 230 19.45 -52.55 -29.17
C ILE A 230 20.00 -53.44 -28.02
N SER A 231 19.14 -54.24 -27.38
CA SER A 231 19.42 -55.00 -26.14
C SER A 231 20.69 -55.85 -26.17
N ASP A 232 21.06 -56.38 -27.32
CA ASP A 232 22.03 -57.47 -27.45
C ASP A 232 23.49 -57.00 -27.33
N ALA A 233 23.72 -55.70 -27.14
CA ALA A 233 25.03 -55.08 -27.04
C ALA A 233 25.21 -54.23 -25.77
N ILE A 234 24.36 -54.43 -24.76
CA ILE A 234 24.37 -53.62 -23.54
C ILE A 234 24.95 -54.42 -22.38
N ASN A 235 25.83 -53.80 -21.59
CA ASN A 235 26.45 -54.44 -20.43
C ASN A 235 26.02 -53.83 -19.09
N TYR A 236 26.36 -54.51 -18.00
CA TYR A 236 26.02 -54.07 -16.64
C TYR A 236 26.69 -52.74 -16.24
N SER A 237 27.90 -52.45 -16.76
CA SER A 237 28.56 -51.15 -16.51
C SER A 237 27.80 -49.98 -17.17
N GLU A 238 27.16 -50.22 -18.31
CA GLU A 238 26.32 -49.23 -18.98
C GLU A 238 24.99 -49.02 -18.24
N LEU A 239 24.41 -50.07 -17.66
CA LEU A 239 23.23 -49.97 -16.81
C LEU A 239 23.48 -49.09 -15.58
N THR A 240 24.55 -49.40 -14.84
CA THR A 240 24.95 -48.65 -13.64
C THR A 240 25.38 -47.22 -13.99
N GLY A 241 26.13 -47.05 -15.09
CA GLY A 241 26.57 -45.75 -15.58
C GLY A 241 25.43 -44.85 -16.03
N GLU A 242 24.41 -45.38 -16.72
CA GLU A 242 23.24 -44.60 -17.12
C GLU A 242 22.38 -44.21 -15.91
N ARG A 243 22.21 -45.11 -14.94
CA ARG A 243 21.54 -44.82 -13.66
C ARG A 243 22.24 -43.67 -12.91
N ASP A 244 23.57 -43.63 -12.92
CA ASP A 244 24.34 -42.56 -12.29
C ASP A 244 24.24 -41.23 -13.07
N LYS A 245 24.24 -41.26 -14.41
CA LYS A 245 23.98 -40.08 -15.24
C LYS A 245 22.57 -39.52 -15.00
N LEU A 246 21.55 -40.38 -14.92
CA LEU A 246 20.19 -39.97 -14.58
C LEU A 246 20.13 -39.30 -13.20
N ARG A 247 20.85 -39.86 -12.21
CA ARG A 247 20.96 -39.25 -10.87
C ARG A 247 21.60 -37.86 -10.94
N GLN A 248 22.70 -37.70 -11.68
CA GLN A 248 23.35 -36.40 -11.85
C GLN A 248 22.40 -35.38 -12.51
N ARG A 249 21.76 -35.76 -13.63
CA ARG A 249 20.77 -34.90 -14.32
C ARG A 249 19.61 -34.51 -13.43
N TYR A 250 19.09 -35.46 -12.65
CA TYR A 250 18.03 -35.18 -11.68
C TYR A 250 18.46 -34.14 -10.65
N ASN A 251 19.66 -34.29 -10.07
CA ASN A 251 20.18 -33.36 -9.08
C ASN A 251 20.37 -31.95 -9.67
N THR A 252 20.87 -31.84 -10.90
CA THR A 252 20.95 -30.54 -11.60
C THR A 252 19.58 -29.89 -11.77
N LEU A 253 18.57 -30.64 -12.22
CA LEU A 253 17.20 -30.11 -12.35
C LEU A 253 16.59 -29.73 -11.00
N LEU A 254 16.89 -30.49 -9.95
CA LEU A 254 16.44 -30.19 -8.60
C LEU A 254 17.02 -28.86 -8.09
N ASP A 255 18.30 -28.61 -8.33
CA ASP A 255 18.95 -27.36 -7.97
C ASP A 255 18.40 -26.18 -8.79
N ASP A 256 18.16 -26.38 -10.09
CA ASP A 256 17.46 -25.40 -10.94
C ASP A 256 16.03 -25.09 -10.43
N SER A 257 15.29 -26.12 -10.02
CA SER A 257 13.93 -25.96 -9.47
C SER A 257 13.93 -25.19 -8.15
N ARG A 258 14.93 -25.42 -7.29
CA ARG A 258 15.13 -24.66 -6.05
C ARG A 258 15.47 -23.19 -6.31
N ALA A 259 16.40 -22.92 -7.23
CA ALA A 259 16.76 -21.57 -7.63
C ALA A 259 15.54 -20.82 -8.22
N ASN A 260 14.79 -21.49 -9.10
CA ASN A 260 13.57 -20.94 -9.70
C ASN A 260 12.51 -20.63 -8.63
N ALA A 261 12.33 -21.49 -7.62
CA ALA A 261 11.40 -21.25 -6.51
C ALA A 261 11.82 -20.05 -5.63
N GLN A 262 13.12 -19.88 -5.37
CA GLN A 262 13.64 -18.71 -4.67
C GLN A 262 13.38 -17.42 -5.46
N GLU A 263 13.55 -17.46 -6.79
CA GLU A 263 13.29 -16.31 -7.66
C GLU A 263 11.81 -15.94 -7.72
N ILE A 264 10.91 -16.93 -7.75
CA ILE A 264 9.46 -16.70 -7.61
C ILE A 264 9.17 -15.98 -6.30
N LYS A 265 9.67 -16.50 -5.17
CA LYS A 265 9.46 -15.89 -3.85
C LYS A 265 9.97 -14.45 -3.79
N ALA A 266 11.17 -14.19 -4.31
CA ALA A 266 11.74 -12.85 -4.35
C ALA A 266 10.92 -11.89 -5.23
N THR A 267 10.38 -12.37 -6.35
CA THR A 267 9.55 -11.55 -7.25
C THR A 267 8.17 -11.25 -6.66
N LEU A 268 7.57 -12.23 -5.98
CA LEU A 268 6.31 -12.04 -5.24
C LEU A 268 6.49 -11.03 -4.10
N PHE A 269 7.60 -11.10 -3.37
CA PHE A 269 7.92 -10.09 -2.35
C PHE A 269 7.95 -8.67 -2.94
N LYS A 270 8.62 -8.47 -4.10
CA LYS A 270 8.62 -7.17 -4.79
C LYS A 270 7.20 -6.70 -5.14
N LEU A 271 6.32 -7.60 -5.57
CA LEU A 271 4.91 -7.27 -5.86
C LEU A 271 4.12 -6.85 -4.61
N GLU A 272 4.38 -7.50 -3.48
CA GLU A 272 3.83 -7.12 -2.18
C GLU A 272 4.30 -5.71 -1.80
N GLU A 273 5.60 -5.43 -1.92
CA GLU A 273 6.14 -4.09 -1.64
C GLU A 273 5.51 -2.99 -2.53
N LEU A 274 5.24 -3.29 -3.81
CA LEU A 274 4.50 -2.36 -4.69
C LEU A 274 3.07 -2.11 -4.22
N THR A 275 2.41 -3.14 -3.71
CA THR A 275 1.04 -3.04 -3.19
C THR A 275 1.02 -2.16 -1.95
N LEU A 276 1.95 -2.38 -1.02
CA LEU A 276 2.11 -1.58 0.18
C LEU A 276 2.50 -0.13 -0.15
N LEU A 277 3.39 0.11 -1.12
CA LEU A 277 3.72 1.45 -1.60
C LEU A 277 2.48 2.20 -2.13
N SER A 278 1.62 1.51 -2.88
CA SER A 278 0.35 2.07 -3.37
C SER A 278 -0.59 2.44 -2.22
N GLN A 279 -0.66 1.61 -1.17
CA GLN A 279 -1.44 1.91 0.04
C GLN A 279 -0.92 3.16 0.77
N VAL A 280 0.40 3.35 0.83
CA VAL A 280 1.00 4.58 1.39
C VAL A 280 0.61 5.82 0.58
N GLU A 281 0.65 5.74 -0.76
CA GLU A 281 0.18 6.84 -1.63
C GLU A 281 -1.30 7.15 -1.38
N GLN A 282 -2.16 6.13 -1.28
CA GLN A 282 -3.59 6.30 -1.00
C GLN A 282 -3.83 6.95 0.38
N SER A 283 -3.08 6.53 1.41
CA SER A 283 -3.16 7.16 2.73
C SER A 283 -2.70 8.62 2.70
N LYS A 284 -1.63 8.93 1.98
CA LYS A 284 -1.20 10.33 1.77
C LYS A 284 -2.30 11.15 1.09
N GLU A 285 -2.90 10.63 0.03
CA GLU A 285 -4.00 11.31 -0.67
C GLU A 285 -5.19 11.53 0.26
N ALA A 286 -5.59 10.53 1.04
CA ALA A 286 -6.68 10.63 1.99
C ALA A 286 -6.40 11.72 3.04
N TRP A 287 -5.23 11.71 3.67
CA TRP A 287 -4.85 12.74 4.65
C TRP A 287 -4.89 14.15 4.05
N VAL A 288 -4.35 14.34 2.84
CA VAL A 288 -4.34 15.63 2.13
C VAL A 288 -5.76 16.10 1.78
N GLN A 289 -6.67 15.19 1.41
CA GLN A 289 -8.06 15.54 1.14
C GLN A 289 -8.80 16.00 2.40
N GLU A 290 -8.59 15.32 3.53
CA GLU A 290 -9.16 15.75 4.81
C GLU A 290 -8.61 17.12 5.25
N ALA A 291 -7.30 17.32 5.11
CA ALA A 291 -6.68 18.62 5.40
C ALA A 291 -7.26 19.74 4.51
N ARG A 292 -7.60 19.41 3.26
CA ARG A 292 -8.24 20.31 2.30
C ARG A 292 -9.66 20.70 2.66
N HIS A 293 -10.43 19.84 3.32
CA HIS A 293 -11.74 20.24 3.85
C HIS A 293 -11.61 21.38 4.86
N VAL A 294 -10.56 21.38 5.68
CA VAL A 294 -10.33 22.44 6.67
C VAL A 294 -9.92 23.76 6.06
N TYR A 295 -8.80 23.83 5.32
CA TYR A 295 -8.36 25.13 4.82
C TYR A 295 -9.38 25.77 3.86
N ARG A 296 -10.13 24.97 3.08
CA ARG A 296 -11.21 25.49 2.23
C ARG A 296 -12.37 26.06 3.05
N SER A 297 -12.72 25.41 4.15
CA SER A 297 -13.76 25.91 5.06
C SER A 297 -13.31 27.22 5.73
N LEU A 298 -12.04 27.32 6.11
CA LEU A 298 -11.46 28.55 6.64
C LEU A 298 -11.46 29.70 5.60
N TYR A 299 -11.07 29.44 4.35
CA TYR A 299 -11.16 30.43 3.28
C TYR A 299 -12.61 30.87 3.02
N ARG A 300 -13.56 29.93 2.96
CA ARG A 300 -14.99 30.26 2.81
C ARG A 300 -15.49 31.16 3.94
N PHE A 301 -15.06 30.91 5.17
CA PHE A 301 -15.37 31.78 6.31
C PHE A 301 -14.83 33.20 6.08
N LEU A 302 -13.59 33.33 5.61
CA LEU A 302 -12.97 34.63 5.33
C LEU A 302 -13.71 35.38 4.20
N ASP A 303 -14.01 34.70 3.09
CA ASP A 303 -14.71 35.28 1.93
C ASP A 303 -16.08 35.80 2.32
N LYS A 304 -16.87 34.99 3.05
CA LYS A 304 -18.18 35.41 3.54
C LYS A 304 -18.09 36.54 4.56
N SER A 305 -17.05 36.57 5.39
CA SER A 305 -16.83 37.65 6.36
C SER A 305 -16.50 38.99 5.66
N ALA A 306 -15.79 38.95 4.53
CA ALA A 306 -15.47 40.14 3.74
C ALA A 306 -16.69 40.71 2.98
N GLN A 307 -17.67 39.87 2.65
CA GLN A 307 -18.90 40.25 1.93
C GLN A 307 -19.99 40.86 2.83
N GLN A 308 -19.87 40.74 4.15
CA GLN A 308 -20.92 41.12 5.12
C GLN A 308 -20.86 42.55 5.67
N ASN A 309 -20.34 43.49 4.88
CA ASN A 309 -20.03 44.86 5.34
C ASN A 309 -21.21 45.71 5.88
N ASP A 310 -22.44 45.20 5.98
CA ASP A 310 -23.63 46.01 6.36
C ASP A 310 -24.57 45.42 7.44
N SER A 311 -24.34 44.22 8.02
CA SER A 311 -25.26 43.70 9.06
C SER A 311 -24.59 43.07 10.28
N THR A 312 -25.00 43.54 11.46
CA THR A 312 -24.35 43.30 12.76
C THR A 312 -24.72 41.96 13.39
N VAL A 313 -25.99 41.56 13.26
CA VAL A 313 -26.50 40.23 13.67
C VAL A 313 -25.78 39.10 12.93
N SER A 314 -25.34 39.36 11.70
CA SER A 314 -24.70 38.37 10.83
C SER A 314 -23.28 37.99 11.27
N ALA A 315 -22.53 38.92 11.87
CA ALA A 315 -21.15 38.67 12.30
C ALA A 315 -21.07 37.71 13.50
N SER A 316 -21.96 37.88 14.48
CA SER A 316 -22.04 37.01 15.67
C SER A 316 -22.49 35.59 15.32
N GLU A 317 -23.46 35.46 14.42
CA GLU A 317 -23.88 34.16 13.88
C GLU A 317 -22.74 33.46 13.14
N HIS A 318 -21.99 34.17 12.31
CA HIS A 318 -20.82 33.63 11.61
C HIS A 318 -19.72 33.15 12.56
N VAL A 319 -19.37 33.94 13.57
CA VAL A 319 -18.38 33.53 14.59
C VAL A 319 -18.87 32.30 15.37
N ALA A 320 -20.17 32.22 15.68
CA ALA A 320 -20.76 31.05 16.35
C ALA A 320 -20.75 29.78 15.47
N GLN A 321 -20.97 29.93 14.16
CA GLN A 321 -20.86 28.84 13.19
C GLN A 321 -19.42 28.30 13.12
N LEU A 322 -18.41 29.19 13.10
CA LEU A 322 -17.00 28.78 13.14
C LEU A 322 -16.63 28.07 14.45
N LYS A 323 -17.15 28.53 15.60
CA LYS A 323 -16.98 27.84 16.90
C LYS A 323 -17.56 26.43 16.85
N THR A 324 -18.78 26.28 16.35
CA THR A 324 -19.43 24.96 16.21
C THR A 324 -18.65 24.04 15.27
N TYR A 325 -18.18 24.60 14.15
CA TYR A 325 -17.36 23.89 13.18
C TYR A 325 -16.08 23.31 13.79
N LEU A 326 -15.26 24.14 14.43
CA LEU A 326 -14.02 23.67 15.05
C LEU A 326 -14.28 22.63 16.15
N LYS A 327 -15.34 22.82 16.95
CA LYS A 327 -15.72 21.87 18.01
C LYS A 327 -16.01 20.46 17.48
N SER A 328 -16.46 20.35 16.23
CA SER A 328 -16.84 19.04 15.67
C SER A 328 -15.65 18.11 15.42
N PHE A 329 -14.43 18.62 15.33
CA PHE A 329 -13.24 17.81 15.01
C PHE A 329 -11.97 18.19 15.77
N HIS A 330 -11.95 19.33 16.46
CA HIS A 330 -10.82 19.79 17.27
C HIS A 330 -11.33 20.20 18.65
N ASP A 331 -10.82 19.56 19.69
CA ASP A 331 -11.31 19.80 21.03
C ASP A 331 -11.00 21.23 21.47
N ILE A 332 -12.06 22.03 21.61
CA ILE A 332 -11.99 23.42 22.05
C ILE A 332 -11.50 23.51 23.49
N ASN A 333 -11.40 22.40 24.24
CA ASN A 333 -11.00 22.35 25.64
C ASN A 333 -9.57 21.86 25.92
N ARG A 334 -8.71 21.61 24.92
CA ARG A 334 -7.27 21.39 25.19
C ARG A 334 -6.67 22.68 25.76
N THR A 335 -6.71 22.81 27.08
CA THR A 335 -5.78 23.64 27.84
C THR A 335 -4.37 23.14 27.54
N LEU A 336 -3.49 24.08 27.18
CA LEU A 336 -2.05 23.85 27.08
C LEU A 336 -1.51 23.07 28.28
#